data_AF-A0A0N8RYN8-F1
#
_entry.id   AF-A0A0N8RYN8-F1
#
_cell.length_a   1.000
_cell.length_b   1.000
_cell.length_c   1.000
_cell.angle_alpha   90.00
_cell.angle_beta   90.00
_cell.angle_gamma   90.00
#
_symmetry.space_group_name_H-M   'P 1'
#
loop_
_entity.id
_entity.type
_entity.pdbx_description
1 polymer ?
#
loop_
_entity_poly.entity_id
_entity_poly.type
_entity_poly.pdbx_seq_one_letter_code
_entity_poly.pdbx_strand_id
1 'polypeptide(L)'
;PNAKGPVLDAAYAYLNWWLSGWPGAVMARQGYYIGNPARSRDYLSAAEWDYWYAGLPAREQLLGSDGLPLIDAGEIRDGGSYEERMGHIAVWNSVMNEHNYLVRRWNDILRASGKSSAKAR
;
A
#
# COMPACT_ATOMS: atom_id res chain seq x y z
N PRO A 1 -9.68 -4.27 32.69
CA PRO A 1 -9.54 -5.31 31.63
C PRO A 1 -10.83 -5.42 30.82
N ASN A 2 -10.77 -5.03 29.54
CA ASN A 2 -11.96 -4.75 28.72
C ASN A 2 -12.67 -6.01 28.19
N ALA A 3 -12.09 -7.21 28.37
CA ALA A 3 -12.72 -8.50 28.06
C ALA A 3 -12.39 -9.55 29.15
N LYS A 4 -13.34 -10.45 29.44
CA LYS A 4 -13.20 -11.55 30.42
C LYS A 4 -13.99 -12.79 29.98
N GLY A 5 -13.61 -13.96 30.49
CA GLY A 5 -14.34 -15.22 30.25
C GLY A 5 -14.45 -15.55 28.75
N PRO A 6 -15.61 -16.06 28.29
CA PRO A 6 -15.78 -16.47 26.89
C PRO A 6 -15.49 -15.38 25.85
N VAL A 7 -15.69 -14.10 26.21
CA VAL A 7 -15.38 -12.96 25.32
C VAL A 7 -13.88 -12.80 25.12
N LEU A 8 -13.08 -13.03 26.16
CA LEU A 8 -11.63 -13.01 26.07
C LEU A 8 -11.11 -14.16 25.20
N ASP A 9 -11.68 -15.35 25.37
CA ASP A 9 -11.29 -16.52 24.58
C ASP A 9 -11.63 -16.32 23.09
N ALA A 10 -12.81 -15.78 22.79
CA ALA A 10 -13.19 -15.43 21.43
C ALA A 10 -12.28 -14.35 20.83
N ALA A 11 -11.89 -13.34 21.60
CA ALA A 11 -10.94 -12.32 21.16
C ALA A 11 -9.58 -12.93 20.80
N TYR A 12 -9.05 -13.83 21.63
CA TYR A 12 -7.80 -14.54 21.32
C TYR A 12 -7.95 -15.46 20.11
N ALA A 13 -9.04 -16.21 20.00
CA ALA A 13 -9.28 -17.06 18.84
C ALA A 13 -9.31 -16.25 17.54
N TYR A 14 -9.96 -15.08 17.56
CA TYR A 14 -10.02 -14.18 16.42
C TYR A 14 -8.64 -13.61 16.04
N LEU A 15 -7.85 -13.15 17.02
CA LEU A 15 -6.50 -12.66 16.79
C LEU A 15 -5.57 -13.77 16.27
N ASN A 16 -5.66 -14.96 16.85
CA ASN A 16 -4.90 -16.12 16.40
C ASN A 16 -5.25 -16.50 14.96
N TRP A 17 -6.53 -16.43 14.59
CA TRP A 17 -6.95 -16.64 13.20
C TRP A 17 -6.36 -15.59 12.27
N TRP A 18 -6.47 -14.29 12.61
CA TRP A 18 -5.88 -13.21 11.81
C TRP A 18 -4.37 -13.33 11.62
N LEU A 19 -3.67 -13.85 12.64
CA LEU A 19 -2.22 -14.06 12.64
C LEU A 19 -1.81 -15.46 12.15
N SER A 20 -2.74 -16.28 11.68
CA SER A 20 -2.46 -17.66 11.24
C SER A 20 -1.65 -17.72 9.94
N GLY A 21 -1.75 -16.69 9.09
CA GLY A 21 -1.04 -16.59 7.82
C GLY A 21 -1.98 -16.43 6.62
N TRP A 22 -3.03 -17.26 6.53
CA TRP A 22 -3.99 -17.20 5.42
C TRP A 22 -4.66 -15.82 5.26
N PRO A 23 -5.17 -15.17 6.33
CA PRO A 23 -5.74 -13.82 6.20
C PRO A 23 -4.73 -12.80 5.68
N GLY A 24 -3.45 -12.95 6.05
CA GLY A 24 -2.37 -12.11 5.55
C GLY A 24 -2.11 -12.26 4.06
N ALA A 25 -2.19 -13.48 3.53
CA ALA A 25 -2.10 -13.73 2.09
C ALA A 25 -3.28 -13.13 1.32
N VAL A 26 -4.50 -13.23 1.86
CA VAL A 26 -5.69 -12.61 1.28
C VAL A 26 -5.56 -11.08 1.24
N MET A 27 -5.07 -10.46 2.33
CA MET A 27 -4.82 -9.02 2.36
C MET A 27 -3.72 -8.60 1.37
N ALA A 28 -2.67 -9.42 1.21
CA ALA A 28 -1.59 -9.14 0.26
C ALA A 28 -2.10 -9.09 -1.19
N ARG A 29 -3.05 -9.97 -1.57
CA ARG A 29 -3.72 -9.91 -2.89
C ARG A 29 -4.53 -8.64 -3.12
N GLN A 30 -4.86 -7.90 -2.07
CA GLN A 30 -5.50 -6.59 -2.15
C GLN A 30 -4.49 -5.44 -2.03
N GLY A 31 -3.18 -5.75 -1.95
CA GLY A 31 -2.11 -4.78 -1.79
C GLY A 31 -1.87 -4.32 -0.34
N TYR A 32 -2.52 -4.93 0.65
CA TYR A 32 -2.36 -4.63 2.08
C TYR A 32 -1.46 -5.63 2.80
N TYR A 33 -0.81 -5.22 3.89
CA TYR A 33 0.12 -6.06 4.64
C TYR A 33 -0.26 -6.14 6.11
N ILE A 34 -0.24 -7.36 6.66
CA ILE A 34 -0.43 -7.61 8.08
C ILE A 34 0.89 -7.51 8.84
N GLY A 35 0.83 -7.32 10.16
CA GLY A 35 2.02 -7.16 11.00
C GLY A 35 2.93 -8.40 11.14
N ASN A 36 2.51 -9.56 10.62
CA ASN A 36 3.32 -10.78 10.57
C ASN A 36 3.34 -11.38 9.16
N PRO A 37 4.03 -10.75 8.20
CA PRO A 37 4.01 -11.15 6.80
C PRO A 37 4.65 -12.51 6.54
N ALA A 38 5.61 -12.93 7.39
CA ALA A 38 6.31 -14.21 7.22
C ALA A 38 5.35 -15.41 7.24
N ARG A 39 4.30 -15.38 8.07
CA ARG A 39 3.28 -16.45 8.09
C ARG A 39 2.40 -16.49 6.85
N SER A 40 2.31 -15.40 6.10
CA SER A 40 1.57 -15.37 4.83
C SER A 40 2.30 -16.12 3.72
N ARG A 41 3.62 -16.33 3.83
CA ARG A 41 4.46 -16.94 2.78
C ARG A 41 3.90 -18.29 2.33
N ASP A 42 3.53 -19.14 3.28
CA ASP A 42 3.08 -20.50 3.02
C ASP A 42 1.72 -20.56 2.31
N TYR A 43 1.01 -19.43 2.22
CA TYR A 43 -0.30 -19.29 1.59
C TYR A 43 -0.26 -18.50 0.28
N LEU A 44 0.94 -18.13 -0.17
CA LEU A 44 1.18 -17.40 -1.41
C LEU A 44 1.94 -18.30 -2.37
N SER A 45 1.59 -18.24 -3.65
CA SER A 45 2.44 -18.79 -4.69
C SER A 45 3.78 -18.06 -4.72
N ALA A 46 4.79 -18.69 -5.33
CA ALA A 46 6.08 -18.02 -5.53
C ALA A 46 5.93 -16.76 -6.39
N ALA A 47 5.04 -16.75 -7.38
CA ALA A 47 4.78 -15.57 -8.21
C ALA A 47 4.11 -14.45 -7.42
N GLU A 48 3.14 -14.79 -6.56
CA GLU A 48 2.50 -13.82 -5.67
C GLU A 48 3.50 -13.24 -4.67
N TRP A 49 4.34 -14.07 -4.05
CA TRP A 49 5.35 -13.56 -3.12
C TRP A 49 6.33 -12.62 -3.81
N ASP A 50 6.82 -13.00 -4.98
CA ASP A 50 7.84 -12.23 -5.70
C ASP A 50 7.32 -10.83 -6.05
N TYR A 51 6.05 -10.72 -6.46
CA TYR A 51 5.42 -9.43 -6.74
C TYR A 51 5.08 -8.63 -5.48
N TRP A 52 4.35 -9.22 -4.52
CA TRP A 52 3.85 -8.50 -3.35
C TRP A 52 4.96 -8.17 -2.34
N TYR A 53 5.93 -9.06 -2.15
CA TYR A 53 6.96 -8.94 -1.13
C TYR A 53 8.34 -8.67 -1.70
N ALA A 54 8.81 -9.43 -2.68
CA ALA A 54 10.17 -9.26 -3.19
C ALA A 54 10.35 -8.02 -4.11
N GLY A 55 9.25 -7.40 -4.56
CA GLY A 55 9.30 -6.25 -5.46
C GLY A 55 9.75 -6.61 -6.89
N LEU A 56 9.63 -7.87 -7.26
CA LEU A 56 9.98 -8.36 -8.59
C LEU A 56 8.79 -8.21 -9.57
N PRO A 57 9.04 -8.20 -10.89
CA PRO A 57 7.97 -8.22 -11.87
C PRO A 57 7.06 -9.44 -11.70
N ALA A 58 5.76 -9.26 -11.94
CA ALA A 58 4.79 -10.36 -11.96
C ALA A 58 5.19 -11.36 -13.06
N ARG A 59 5.58 -12.58 -12.67
CA ARG A 59 6.01 -13.60 -13.65
C ARG A 59 4.85 -14.20 -14.45
N GLU A 60 3.65 -14.09 -13.92
CA GLU A 60 2.40 -14.54 -14.50
C GLU A 60 1.29 -13.57 -14.10
N GLN A 61 0.11 -13.71 -14.72
CA GLN A 61 -1.07 -12.96 -14.30
C GLN A 61 -1.46 -13.36 -12.88
N LEU A 62 -1.57 -12.38 -11.98
CA LEU A 62 -1.95 -12.61 -10.59
C LEU A 62 -3.42 -12.25 -10.39
N LEU A 63 -4.10 -13.08 -9.60
CA LEU A 63 -5.50 -12.89 -9.27
C LEU A 63 -5.65 -12.12 -7.95
N GLY A 64 -6.72 -11.34 -7.86
CA GLY A 64 -7.18 -10.73 -6.63
C GLY A 64 -7.74 -11.75 -5.65
N SER A 65 -8.09 -11.30 -4.45
CA SER A 65 -8.73 -12.16 -3.43
C SER A 65 -10.11 -12.69 -3.85
N ASP A 66 -10.73 -12.06 -4.85
CA ASP A 66 -11.99 -12.46 -5.48
C ASP A 66 -11.80 -13.49 -6.61
N GLY A 67 -10.56 -13.83 -6.94
CA GLY A 67 -10.21 -14.75 -8.03
C GLY A 67 -10.26 -14.11 -9.42
N LEU A 68 -10.46 -12.80 -9.53
CA LEU A 68 -10.42 -12.08 -10.81
C LEU A 68 -8.99 -11.63 -11.14
N PRO A 69 -8.63 -11.51 -12.43
CA PRO A 69 -7.36 -10.92 -12.83
C PRO A 69 -7.16 -9.54 -12.22
N LEU A 70 -6.01 -9.32 -11.58
CA LEU A 70 -5.67 -8.06 -10.91
C LEU A 70 -4.39 -7.44 -11.46
N ILE A 71 -3.35 -8.26 -11.66
CA ILE A 71 -2.02 -7.81 -12.10
C ILE A 71 -1.63 -8.61 -13.33
N ASP A 72 -1.26 -7.91 -14.41
CA ASP A 72 -0.78 -8.57 -15.62
C ASP A 72 0.69 -8.99 -15.51
N ALA A 73 1.06 -10.01 -16.29
CA ALA A 73 2.44 -10.48 -16.34
C ALA A 73 3.38 -9.36 -16.82
N GLY A 74 4.50 -9.18 -16.13
CA GLY A 74 5.51 -8.16 -16.39
C GLY A 74 5.30 -6.86 -15.60
N GLU A 75 4.14 -6.65 -14.96
CA GLU A 75 3.94 -5.48 -14.11
C GLU A 75 4.87 -5.49 -12.90
N ILE A 76 5.34 -4.29 -12.53
CA ILE A 76 6.23 -4.08 -11.38
C ILE A 76 5.50 -3.18 -10.39
N ARG A 77 5.52 -3.58 -9.12
CA ARG A 77 4.92 -2.77 -8.06
C ARG A 77 5.81 -1.59 -7.72
N ASP A 78 5.21 -0.40 -7.67
CA ASP A 78 5.89 0.82 -7.26
C ASP A 78 6.43 0.75 -5.83
N GLY A 79 7.58 1.39 -5.62
CA GLY A 79 8.23 1.49 -4.31
C GLY A 79 9.13 0.31 -3.94
N GLY A 80 9.37 -0.63 -4.86
CA GLY A 80 10.29 -1.74 -4.66
C GLY A 80 9.70 -2.87 -3.82
N SER A 81 10.56 -3.59 -3.10
CA SER A 81 10.21 -4.67 -2.16
C SER A 81 9.35 -4.19 -1.00
N TYR A 82 8.74 -5.13 -0.28
CA TYR A 82 8.00 -4.86 0.95
C TYR A 82 8.86 -4.13 1.98
N GLU A 83 10.11 -4.56 2.16
CA GLU A 83 11.06 -3.97 3.09
C GLU A 83 11.40 -2.52 2.72
N GLU A 84 11.57 -2.21 1.43
CA GLU A 84 11.81 -0.85 0.96
C GLU A 84 10.59 0.05 1.18
N ARG A 85 9.39 -0.44 0.87
CA ARG A 85 8.14 0.32 1.09
C ARG A 85 7.87 0.57 2.57
N MET A 86 8.11 -0.41 3.43
CA MET A 86 7.93 -0.26 4.88
C MET A 86 9.09 0.46 5.56
N GLY A 87 10.26 0.53 4.92
CA GLY A 87 11.43 1.27 5.41
C GLY A 87 11.39 2.76 5.09
N HIS A 88 10.71 3.17 4.02
CA HIS A 88 10.60 4.57 3.58
C HIS A 88 9.29 5.21 4.04
N ILE A 89 9.02 5.19 5.35
CA ILE A 89 7.82 5.79 5.94
C ILE A 89 7.95 7.32 5.90
N ALA A 90 7.14 7.97 5.07
CA ALA A 90 6.90 9.41 5.15
C ALA A 90 5.70 9.69 6.06
N VAL A 91 5.89 10.51 7.10
CA VAL A 91 4.78 10.92 7.98
C VAL A 91 3.95 11.97 7.25
N TRP A 92 2.64 11.75 7.17
CA TRP A 92 1.68 12.58 6.41
C TRP A 92 1.63 14.06 6.81
N ASN A 93 2.13 14.41 8.01
CA ASN A 93 2.27 15.79 8.49
C ASN A 93 3.71 16.34 8.35
N SER A 94 4.52 15.79 7.45
CA SER A 94 5.86 16.30 7.14
C SER A 94 5.82 17.09 5.85
N VAL A 95 6.31 18.32 5.88
CA VAL A 95 6.59 19.08 4.66
C VAL A 95 8.04 18.83 4.25
N MET A 96 8.28 18.68 2.94
CA MET A 96 9.65 18.66 2.41
C MET A 96 10.33 20.01 2.67
N ASN A 97 11.67 20.03 2.73
CA ASN A 97 12.44 21.25 2.97
C ASN A 97 12.11 22.36 1.96
N GLU A 98 11.75 21.97 0.74
CA GLU A 98 11.46 22.83 -0.41
C GLU A 98 10.00 23.31 -0.46
N HIS A 99 9.13 22.90 0.48
CA HIS A 99 7.70 23.19 0.45
C HIS A 99 7.41 24.69 0.27
N ASN A 100 8.08 25.56 1.03
CA ASN A 100 7.93 27.01 0.94
C ASN A 100 8.34 27.57 -0.44
N TYR A 101 9.37 26.98 -1.06
CA TYR A 101 9.81 27.39 -2.40
C TYR A 101 8.77 26.99 -3.45
N LEU A 102 8.25 25.76 -3.39
CA LEU A 102 7.26 25.26 -4.35
C LEU A 102 5.93 26.02 -4.24
N VAL A 103 5.46 26.34 -3.03
CA VAL A 103 4.27 27.18 -2.83
C VAL A 103 4.43 28.58 -3.45
N ARG A 104 5.63 29.19 -3.32
CA ARG A 104 5.91 30.48 -3.96
C ARG A 104 5.88 30.38 -5.49
N ARG A 105 6.54 29.37 -6.06
CA ARG A 105 6.55 29.16 -7.53
C ARG A 105 5.16 28.86 -8.09
N TRP A 106 4.35 28.10 -7.37
CA TRP A 106 2.96 27.85 -7.75
C TRP A 106 2.15 29.16 -7.80
N ASN A 107 2.31 30.03 -6.79
CA ASN A 107 1.67 31.34 -6.80
C ASN A 107 2.15 32.24 -7.96
N ASP A 108 3.42 32.15 -8.34
CA ASP A 108 3.94 32.86 -9.51
C ASP A 108 3.26 32.39 -10.80
N ILE A 109 3.06 31.07 -10.96
CA ILE A 109 2.33 30.48 -12.10
C ILE A 109 0.88 30.97 -12.13
N LEU A 110 0.16 30.92 -11.01
CA LEU A 110 -1.24 31.37 -10.94
C LEU A 110 -1.39 32.87 -11.25
N ARG A 111 -0.42 33.69 -10.83
CA ARG A 111 -0.39 35.13 -11.16
C ARG A 111 -0.09 35.37 -12.63
N ALA A 112 0.75 34.54 -13.25
CA ALA A 112 1.04 34.61 -14.67
C ALA A 112 -0.15 34.16 -15.53
N SER A 113 -0.90 33.14 -15.10
CA SER A 113 -2.10 32.65 -15.80
C SER A 113 -3.32 33.57 -15.66
N GLY A 114 -3.34 34.45 -14.65
CA GLY A 114 -4.41 35.42 -14.40
C GLY A 114 -4.44 36.64 -15.35
N LYS A 115 -3.65 36.67 -16.42
CA LYS A 115 -3.67 37.73 -17.44
C LYS A 115 -4.10 37.21 -18.82
N SER A 116 -5.37 36.86 -18.96
CA SER A 116 -6.05 36.82 -20.26
C SER A 116 -7.55 37.11 -20.14
N SER A 117 -7.91 38.34 -19.76
CA SER A 117 -9.15 38.99 -20.22
C SER A 117 -9.12 40.48 -19.89
N ALA A 118 -8.38 41.27 -20.68
CA ALA A 118 -8.60 42.71 -20.72
C ALA A 118 -8.36 43.24 -22.14
N LYS A 119 -9.47 43.34 -22.88
CA LYS A 119 -9.84 44.31 -23.92
C LYS A 119 -10.27 43.68 -25.25
N ALA A 120 -11.59 43.65 -25.44
CA ALA A 120 -12.19 43.91 -26.74
C ALA A 120 -13.45 44.77 -26.53
N ARG A 121 -13.38 45.98 -27.11
CA ARG A 121 -14.39 47.05 -27.22
C ARG A 121 -14.56 47.97 -26.01
#